data_AF-A0A128F6B7-F1
#
_entry.id   AF-A0A128F6B7-F1
#
_cell.length_a   1.000
_cell.length_b   1.000
_cell.length_c   1.000
_cell.angle_alpha   90.00
_cell.angle_beta   90.00
_cell.angle_gamma   90.00
#
_symmetry.space_group_name_H-M   'P 1'
#
loop_
_entity.id
_entity.type
_entity.pdbx_description
1 polymer ?
#
loop_
_entity_poly.entity_id
_entity_poly.type
_entity_poly.pdbx_seq_one_letter_code
_entity_poly.pdbx_strand_id
1 'polypeptide(L)' 'MNGMPTLSHAEQQEAAERIHALMAQGMSSGEAIMLVANEIREREASKKDD' A
#
# COMPACT_ATOMS: atom_id res chain seq x y z
N MET A 1 4.14 -19.22 -1.29
CA MET A 1 3.39 -18.22 -2.08
C MET A 1 2.32 -17.64 -1.16
N ASN A 2 2.63 -16.62 -0.36
CA ASN A 2 1.66 -15.81 0.42
C ASN A 2 2.46 -14.67 1.08
N GLY A 3 3.01 -13.78 0.25
CA GLY A 3 3.80 -12.61 0.69
C GLY A 3 3.07 -11.28 0.48
N MET A 4 1.81 -11.31 0.04
CA MET A 4 0.98 -10.13 -0.03
C MET A 4 -0.03 -10.16 1.12
N PRO A 5 -0.08 -9.12 1.97
CA PRO A 5 -1.08 -9.02 3.01
C PRO A 5 -2.48 -9.01 2.37
N THR A 6 -3.40 -9.75 2.98
CA THR A 6 -4.81 -9.78 2.57
C THR A 6 -5.48 -8.52 3.08
N LEU A 7 -5.57 -7.52 2.20
CA LEU A 7 -6.26 -6.26 2.47
C LEU A 7 -7.78 -6.44 2.47
N SER A 8 -8.47 -5.77 3.39
CA SER A 8 -9.91 -5.55 3.31
C SER A 8 -10.27 -4.69 2.09
N HIS A 9 -11.53 -4.72 1.65
CA HIS A 9 -12.00 -3.86 0.56
C HIS A 9 -11.76 -2.36 0.84
N ALA A 10 -11.88 -1.94 2.10
CA ALA A 10 -11.59 -0.56 2.50
C ALA A 10 -10.10 -0.22 2.34
N GLU A 11 -9.21 -1.10 2.80
CA GLU A 11 -7.75 -0.89 2.66
C GLU A 11 -7.30 -0.95 1.20
N GLN A 12 -7.96 -1.76 0.36
CA GLN A 12 -7.72 -1.77 -1.10
C GLN A 12 -8.10 -0.43 -1.73
N GLN A 13 -9.24 0.14 -1.34
CA GLN A 13 -9.69 1.44 -1.83
C GLN A 13 -8.74 2.57 -1.37
N GLU A 14 -8.34 2.58 -0.10
CA GLU A 14 -7.36 3.53 0.44
C GLU A 14 -6.02 3.44 -0.32
N ALA A 15 -5.53 2.23 -0.57
CA ALA A 15 -4.31 2.01 -1.32
C ALA A 15 -4.41 2.55 -2.76
N ALA A 16 -5.53 2.34 -3.44
CA ALA A 16 -5.77 2.86 -4.79
C ALA A 16 -5.81 4.40 -4.81
N GLU A 17 -6.54 5.02 -3.88
CA GLU A 17 -6.61 6.48 -3.75
C GLU A 17 -5.23 7.08 -3.45
N ARG A 18 -4.44 6.43 -2.59
CA ARG A 18 -3.08 6.85 -2.27
C ARG A 18 -2.16 6.79 -3.49
N ILE A 19 -2.21 5.70 -4.26
CA ILE A 19 -1.44 5.57 -5.51
C ILE A 19 -1.82 6.69 -6.48
N HIS A 20 -3.11 6.96 -6.67
CA HIS A 20 -3.58 8.04 -7.54
C HIS A 20 -3.13 9.43 -7.07
N ALA A 21 -3.16 9.70 -5.75
CA ALA A 21 -2.69 10.95 -5.18
C ALA A 21 -1.18 11.15 -5.37
N LEU A 22 -0.37 10.09 -5.26
CA LEU A 22 1.07 10.13 -5.53
C LEU A 22 1.35 10.38 -7.01
N MET A 23 0.60 9.73 -7.90
CA MET A 23 0.70 9.97 -9.35
C MET A 23 0.32 11.41 -9.71
N ALA A 24 -0.70 11.99 -9.07
CA ALA A 24 -1.08 13.38 -9.26
C ALA A 24 0.02 14.38 -8.83
N GLN A 25 0.91 13.97 -7.93
CA GLN A 25 2.10 14.73 -7.52
C GLN A 25 3.29 14.53 -8.48
N GLY A 26 3.12 13.76 -9.55
CA GLY A 26 4.16 13.50 -10.55
C GLY A 26 5.01 12.26 -10.28
N MET A 27 4.67 11.44 -9.29
CA MET A 27 5.33 10.16 -9.07
C MET A 27 4.96 9.15 -10.18
N SER A 28 5.91 8.32 -10.60
CA SER A 28 5.59 7.25 -11.55
C SER A 28 4.67 6.21 -10.89
N SER A 29 3.84 5.55 -11.69
CA SER A 29 2.92 4.53 -11.18
C SER A 29 3.65 3.36 -10.49
N GLY A 30 4.80 2.95 -11.02
CA GLY A 30 5.62 1.88 -10.42
C GLY A 30 6.18 2.26 -9.05
N GLU A 31 6.70 3.48 -8.91
CA GLU A 31 7.19 3.98 -7.61
C GLU A 31 6.06 4.15 -6.60
N ALA A 32 4.91 4.68 -7.03
CA ALA A 32 3.74 4.86 -6.17
C ALA A 32 3.23 3.52 -5.63
N ILE A 33 3.13 2.50 -6.50
CA ILE A 33 2.73 1.14 -6.10
C ILE A 33 3.73 0.55 -5.11
N MET A 34 5.03 0.69 -5.36
CA MET A 34 6.06 0.15 -4.49
C MET A 34 6.04 0.81 -3.10
N LEU A 35 5.88 2.14 -3.06
CA LEU A 35 5.77 2.89 -1.81
C LEU A 35 4.58 2.41 -0.99
N VAL A 36 3.38 2.37 -1.58
CA VAL A 36 2.16 1.94 -0.90
C VAL A 36 2.25 0.47 -0.48
N ALA A 37 2.83 -0.41 -1.31
CA ALA A 37 3.04 -1.81 -0.93
C ALA A 37 3.98 -1.96 0.28
N ASN A 38 5.01 -1.11 0.39
CA ASN A 38 5.91 -1.09 1.55
C ASN A 38 5.19 -0.55 2.80
N GLU A 39 4.47 0.56 2.70
CA GLU A 39 3.66 1.13 3.79
C GLU A 39 2.70 0.08 4.38
N ILE A 40 2.05 -0.71 3.50
CA ILE A 40 1.15 -1.79 3.91
C ILE A 40 1.91 -2.91 4.64
N ARG A 41 3.07 -3.35 4.12
CA ARG A 41 3.87 -4.38 4.79
C ARG A 41 4.36 -3.94 6.16
N GLU A 42 4.78 -2.68 6.29
CA GLU A 42 5.22 -2.10 7.56
C GLU A 42 4.07 -2.06 8.57
N ARG A 43 2.88 -1.57 8.16
CA ARG A 43 1.67 -1.60 8.99
C ARG A 43 1.33 -3.01 9.47
N GLU A 44 1.40 -3.99 8.59
CA GLU A 44 1.08 -5.40 8.90
C GLU A 44 2.15 -6.08 9.77
N ALA A 45 3.41 -5.65 9.66
CA ALA A 45 4.47 -6.08 10.56
C ALA A 45 4.26 -5.50 11.96
N SER A 46 3.99 -4.19 12.07
CA SER A 46 3.74 -3.55 13.37
C SER A 46 2.51 -4.11 14.08
N LYS A 47 1.44 -4.48 13.36
CA LYS A 47 0.25 -5.12 13.95
C LYS A 47 0.52 -6.52 14.54
N LYS A 48 1.60 -7.19 14.16
CA LYS A 48 1.94 -8.55 14.65
C LYS A 48 2.81 -8.56 15.90
N ASP A 49 3.37 -7.41 16.28
CA ASP A 49 4.31 -7.26 17.39
C ASP A 49 3.64 -6.72 18.69
N ASP A 50 2.31 -6.48 18.67
CA ASP A 50 1.44 -6.16 19.82
C ASP A 50 0.52 -7.34 20.20
#